data_AF-A0A4Q2Y3M1-F1
#
_entry.id   AF-A0A4Q2Y3M1-F1
#
_cell.length_a   1.000
_cell.length_b   1.000
_cell.length_c   1.000
_cell.angle_alpha   90.00
_cell.angle_beta   90.00
_cell.angle_gamma   90.00
#
_symmetry.space_group_name_H-M   'P 1'
#
loop_
_entity.id
_entity.type
_entity.pdbx_description
1 polymer ?
#
loop_
_entity_poly.entity_id
_entity_poly.type
_entity_poly.pdbx_seq_one_letter_code
_entity_poly.pdbx_strand_id
1 'polypeptide(L)'
;MIDIFSGSSGSGPDNRIRFQNVLAGSGTTITNGNDATAHATYIILNGANTWTGTLTLAGHTGSGGGLFVNVRNGDALRTLSGIDIKASTTLSLESNGIVIPNTTTLSLAGAGLGGRGAIRADQSATINSNIVLTGAARLGTNASSGVVVTLNGNITGAHALTVGNDTDAMAGRYVFKGTANTYTSLTVLKGNAQIGEGGVGTVGSSTLNLNGSTAIVSGTGTTKGFLISNGTIRPGDNGGVDRGVLSVNGNLNFTGLNGLGVNAPRTAVELSLGAPSGISDRINVTGNLRLHANGNIVVAFDGGYSPLLNDSWTLFDYDGTLTLEGDSVAGTQFSLGTNMRSGANDGSEGNLDLPDISASGYAWNISSTASNGALVIRVVVPEPATATLAGAAALLFLRRRRR
;
A
#
# COMPACT_ATOMS: atom_id res chain seq x y z
N MET A 1 9.41 13.59 -35.86
CA MET A 1 8.20 14.10 -35.18
C MET A 1 7.00 13.44 -35.82
N ILE A 2 6.14 12.78 -35.04
CA ILE A 2 4.87 12.24 -35.52
C ILE A 2 3.80 13.18 -34.96
N ASP A 3 3.28 14.07 -35.81
CA ASP A 3 2.16 14.93 -35.44
C ASP A 3 0.86 14.28 -35.86
N ILE A 4 -0.09 14.20 -34.92
CA ILE A 4 -1.37 13.54 -35.13
C ILE A 4 -2.44 14.61 -34.98
N PHE A 5 -3.01 15.02 -36.11
CA PHE A 5 -4.16 15.90 -36.13
C PHE A 5 -5.41 15.11 -35.75
N SER A 6 -6.03 15.48 -34.62
CA SER A 6 -7.40 15.04 -34.32
C SER A 6 -8.33 15.66 -35.37
N GLY A 7 -9.02 14.84 -36.14
CA GLY A 7 -10.03 15.32 -37.08
C GLY A 7 -11.12 16.10 -36.34
N SER A 8 -11.43 17.30 -36.82
CA SER A 8 -12.41 18.19 -36.22
C SER A 8 -13.82 17.57 -36.16
N SER A 9 -14.41 17.56 -34.96
CA SER A 9 -15.86 17.61 -34.68
C SER A 9 -16.77 16.39 -34.93
N GLY A 10 -16.24 15.22 -35.26
CA GLY A 10 -17.06 14.00 -35.25
C GLY A 10 -17.08 13.37 -33.86
N SER A 11 -18.26 13.20 -33.24
CA SER A 11 -18.46 12.42 -31.99
C SER A 11 -18.21 10.90 -32.16
N GLY A 12 -17.27 10.53 -33.04
CA GLY A 12 -16.88 9.17 -33.35
C GLY A 12 -15.85 8.63 -32.36
N PRO A 13 -15.73 7.29 -32.26
CA PRO A 13 -14.86 6.63 -31.29
C PRO A 13 -13.41 7.09 -31.45
N ASP A 14 -12.80 7.50 -30.34
CA ASP A 14 -11.35 7.62 -30.09
C ASP A 14 -10.45 7.46 -31.33
N ASN A 15 -9.80 8.54 -31.79
CA ASN A 15 -8.79 8.45 -32.85
C ASN A 15 -7.68 7.48 -32.43
N ARG A 16 -7.72 6.26 -32.97
CA ARG A 16 -6.78 5.18 -32.68
C ARG A 16 -5.79 5.01 -33.83
N ILE A 17 -4.53 5.30 -33.56
CA ILE A 17 -3.44 5.02 -34.48
C ILE A 17 -2.70 3.78 -34.02
N ARG A 18 -2.55 2.80 -34.91
CA ARG A 18 -1.85 1.55 -34.61
C ARG A 18 -0.62 1.43 -35.47
N PHE A 19 0.54 1.32 -34.81
CA PHE A 19 1.79 0.99 -35.46
C PHE A 19 2.04 -0.52 -35.34
N GLN A 20 1.74 -1.23 -36.42
CA GLN A 20 1.96 -2.69 -36.51
C GLN A 20 3.39 -3.06 -36.94
N ASN A 21 4.03 -2.19 -37.73
CA ASN A 21 5.38 -2.40 -38.23
C ASN A 21 6.44 -1.83 -37.27
N VAL A 22 7.69 -2.28 -37.44
CA VAL A 22 8.86 -1.71 -36.74
C VAL A 22 9.04 -0.26 -37.17
N LEU A 23 9.00 0.65 -36.20
CA LEU A 23 9.42 2.03 -36.38
C LEU A 23 10.88 2.18 -35.94
N ALA A 24 11.65 2.98 -36.68
CA ALA A 24 13.04 3.31 -36.36
C ALA A 24 13.21 4.83 -36.33
N GLY A 25 14.15 5.32 -35.52
CA GLY A 25 14.41 6.75 -35.38
C GLY A 25 15.23 7.09 -34.13
N SER A 26 15.57 8.36 -33.96
CA SER A 26 16.22 8.88 -32.76
C SER A 26 15.50 10.15 -32.28
N GLY A 27 15.31 10.30 -30.96
CA GLY A 27 14.70 11.49 -30.39
C GLY A 27 13.22 11.68 -30.80
N THR A 28 12.45 10.60 -30.82
CA THR A 28 11.06 10.63 -31.28
C THR A 28 10.18 11.42 -30.32
N THR A 29 9.40 12.35 -30.86
CA THR A 29 8.32 13.03 -30.12
C THR A 29 6.97 12.66 -30.72
N ILE A 30 6.05 12.28 -29.84
CA ILE A 30 4.65 12.00 -30.12
C ILE A 30 3.82 13.04 -29.35
N THR A 31 3.07 13.84 -30.09
CA THR A 31 2.21 14.90 -29.55
C THR A 31 0.77 14.67 -29.95
N ASN A 32 -0.17 15.01 -29.07
CA ASN A 32 -1.55 15.24 -29.49
C ASN A 32 -1.64 16.69 -30.01
N GLY A 33 -2.04 16.85 -31.28
CA GLY A 33 -2.13 18.17 -31.93
C GLY A 33 -3.07 19.13 -31.20
N ASN A 34 -2.81 20.44 -31.32
CA ASN A 34 -3.45 21.56 -30.62
C ASN A 34 -4.92 21.82 -31.02
N ASP A 35 -5.78 20.80 -31.05
CA ASP A 35 -7.22 21.06 -31.11
C ASP A 35 -7.74 21.32 -29.69
N ALA A 36 -8.31 22.50 -29.47
CA ALA A 36 -8.87 22.93 -28.19
C ALA A 36 -10.09 22.10 -27.75
N THR A 37 -10.51 21.15 -28.59
CA THR A 37 -11.59 20.21 -28.33
C THR A 37 -11.11 18.98 -27.56
N ALA A 38 -11.92 18.53 -26.61
CA ALA A 38 -11.62 17.53 -25.58
C ALA A 38 -11.44 16.09 -26.10
N HIS A 39 -10.52 15.87 -27.04
CA HIS A 39 -10.29 14.56 -27.64
C HIS A 39 -8.99 13.92 -27.13
N ALA A 40 -9.15 12.71 -26.60
CA ALA A 40 -8.03 11.83 -26.29
C ALA A 40 -7.52 11.18 -27.59
N THR A 41 -6.21 11.25 -27.81
CA THR A 41 -5.55 10.53 -28.90
C THR A 41 -4.99 9.21 -28.35
N TYR A 42 -5.32 8.10 -29.03
CA TYR A 42 -4.90 6.77 -28.63
C TYR A 42 -3.91 6.20 -29.64
N ILE A 43 -2.75 5.79 -29.16
CA ILE A 43 -1.69 5.21 -29.98
C ILE A 43 -1.39 3.82 -29.47
N ILE A 44 -1.24 2.86 -30.38
CA ILE A 44 -0.86 1.49 -30.04
C ILE A 44 0.50 1.18 -30.67
N LEU A 45 1.47 0.86 -29.83
CA LEU A 45 2.81 0.40 -30.18
C LEU A 45 2.85 -1.13 -30.08
N ASN A 46 2.80 -1.80 -31.24
CA ASN A 46 2.78 -3.25 -31.33
C ASN A 46 4.04 -3.85 -31.98
N GLY A 47 4.75 -3.06 -32.79
CA GLY A 47 6.01 -3.45 -33.40
C GLY A 47 7.19 -3.45 -32.43
N ALA A 48 8.22 -4.24 -32.73
CA ALA A 48 9.52 -4.20 -32.04
C ALA A 48 10.33 -2.97 -32.51
N ASN A 49 9.90 -1.78 -32.08
CA ASN A 49 10.48 -0.51 -32.52
C ASN A 49 11.96 -0.42 -32.12
N THR A 50 12.79 0.12 -33.01
CA THR A 50 14.24 0.31 -32.81
C THR A 50 14.57 1.78 -32.57
N TRP A 51 13.73 2.47 -31.79
CA TRP A 51 13.95 3.86 -31.44
C TRP A 51 15.14 4.03 -30.52
N THR A 52 15.97 5.03 -30.80
CA THR A 52 17.09 5.43 -29.94
C THR A 52 16.85 6.82 -29.35
N GLY A 53 17.67 7.23 -28.39
CA GLY A 53 17.50 8.51 -27.73
C GLY A 53 16.27 8.55 -26.81
N THR A 54 15.68 9.73 -26.67
CA THR A 54 14.51 9.95 -25.81
C THR A 54 13.20 9.92 -26.60
N LEU A 55 12.25 9.10 -26.16
CA LEU A 55 10.85 9.16 -26.60
C LEU A 55 10.10 10.18 -25.74
N THR A 56 9.66 11.28 -26.33
CA THR A 56 8.85 12.30 -25.64
C THR A 56 7.37 12.11 -25.97
N LEU A 57 6.53 12.01 -24.94
CA LEU A 57 5.08 11.86 -25.06
C LEU A 57 4.39 13.06 -24.44
N ALA A 58 3.71 13.86 -25.26
CA ALA A 58 3.10 15.12 -24.83
C ALA A 58 1.64 15.23 -25.28
N GLY A 59 0.73 15.05 -24.33
CA GLY A 59 -0.69 15.36 -24.49
C GLY A 59 -0.96 16.87 -24.39
N HIS A 60 -2.12 17.26 -24.88
CA HIS A 60 -2.63 18.63 -24.72
C HIS A 60 -3.02 18.88 -23.25
N THR A 61 -2.75 20.08 -22.74
CA THR A 61 -2.97 20.44 -21.31
C THR A 61 -4.38 20.97 -21.01
N GLY A 62 -5.25 21.11 -22.01
CA GLY A 62 -6.65 21.54 -21.86
C GLY A 62 -7.58 20.49 -21.25
N SER A 63 -8.73 20.95 -20.72
CA SER A 63 -9.73 20.09 -20.07
C SER A 63 -10.34 19.09 -21.06
N GLY A 64 -9.90 17.84 -21.00
CA GLY A 64 -10.45 16.72 -21.75
C GLY A 64 -9.62 16.25 -22.96
N GLY A 65 -8.57 16.99 -23.33
CA GLY A 65 -7.55 16.51 -24.27
C GLY A 65 -6.45 15.71 -23.56
N GLY A 66 -5.83 14.77 -24.25
CA GLY A 66 -4.64 14.09 -23.73
C GLY A 66 -4.13 13.00 -24.68
N LEU A 67 -3.05 12.34 -24.28
CA LEU A 67 -2.40 11.31 -25.07
C LEU A 67 -2.38 9.99 -24.30
N PHE A 68 -2.85 8.91 -24.93
CA PHE A 68 -2.84 7.57 -24.37
C PHE A 68 -2.04 6.65 -25.28
N VAL A 69 -0.86 6.21 -24.82
CA VAL A 69 0.05 5.35 -25.61
C VAL A 69 0.08 3.95 -25.02
N ASN A 70 -0.41 2.98 -25.77
CA ASN A 70 -0.47 1.57 -25.38
C ASN A 70 0.71 0.81 -25.93
N VAL A 71 1.52 0.29 -25.03
CA VAL A 71 2.63 -0.61 -25.37
C VAL A 71 2.12 -2.03 -25.26
N ARG A 72 2.09 -2.73 -26.39
CA ARG A 72 1.72 -4.15 -26.48
C ARG A 72 2.88 -5.08 -26.78
N ASN A 73 4.04 -4.50 -27.10
CA ASN A 73 5.27 -5.23 -27.28
C ASN A 73 6.36 -4.55 -26.47
N GLY A 74 6.95 -5.26 -25.50
CA GLY A 74 8.01 -4.73 -24.64
C GLY A 74 9.25 -4.29 -25.41
N ASP A 75 9.53 -4.90 -26.58
CA ASP A 75 10.64 -4.50 -27.44
C ASP A 75 10.48 -3.07 -27.98
N ALA A 76 9.26 -2.52 -28.01
CA ALA A 76 9.02 -1.14 -28.45
C ALA A 76 9.73 -0.07 -27.60
N LEU A 77 10.15 -0.42 -26.37
CA LEU A 77 10.81 0.50 -25.44
C LEU A 77 12.29 0.15 -25.19
N ARG A 78 12.76 -1.01 -25.66
CA ARG A 78 14.02 -1.62 -25.19
C ARG A 78 15.28 -0.86 -25.59
N THR A 79 15.25 -0.14 -26.71
CA THR A 79 16.41 0.56 -27.27
C THR A 79 16.50 2.05 -26.90
N LEU A 80 15.51 2.57 -26.15
CA LEU A 80 15.46 3.97 -25.76
C LEU A 80 16.45 4.27 -24.62
N SER A 81 17.12 5.42 -24.69
CA SER A 81 17.90 5.94 -23.55
C SER A 81 17.03 6.77 -22.60
N GLY A 82 15.87 7.23 -23.05
CA GLY A 82 14.92 7.95 -22.21
C GLY A 82 13.48 7.83 -22.68
N ILE A 83 12.54 7.93 -21.74
CA ILE A 83 11.12 8.12 -21.98
C ILE A 83 10.68 9.31 -21.14
N ASP A 84 10.13 10.34 -21.77
CA ASP A 84 9.69 11.58 -21.12
C ASP A 84 8.18 11.74 -21.28
N ILE A 85 7.44 11.51 -20.19
CA ILE A 85 5.98 11.54 -20.14
C ILE A 85 5.56 12.88 -19.54
N LYS A 86 5.02 13.77 -20.38
CA LYS A 86 4.49 15.07 -19.94
C LYS A 86 3.09 14.93 -19.32
N ALA A 87 2.64 16.01 -18.70
CA ALA A 87 1.29 16.11 -18.15
C ALA A 87 0.21 15.76 -19.20
N SER A 88 -0.95 15.28 -18.74
CA SER A 88 -2.07 14.82 -19.57
C SER A 88 -1.75 13.65 -20.52
N THR A 89 -0.63 12.95 -20.30
CA THR A 89 -0.24 11.76 -21.05
C THR A 89 -0.24 10.53 -20.17
N THR A 90 -0.74 9.42 -20.67
CA THR A 90 -0.60 8.09 -20.06
C THR A 90 0.17 7.17 -21.00
N LEU A 91 1.24 6.56 -20.49
CA LEU A 91 1.86 5.37 -21.08
C LEU A 91 1.24 4.13 -20.45
N SER A 92 0.43 3.38 -21.20
CA SER A 92 -0.17 2.13 -20.77
C SER A 92 0.70 0.94 -21.15
N LEU A 93 0.97 0.06 -20.19
CA LEU A 93 1.66 -1.22 -20.36
C LEU A 93 0.59 -2.33 -20.46
N GLU A 94 0.22 -2.71 -21.69
CA GLU A 94 -0.94 -3.58 -21.97
C GLU A 94 -0.61 -5.06 -22.15
N SER A 95 0.68 -5.42 -22.22
CA SER A 95 1.10 -6.81 -22.38
C SER A 95 1.85 -7.31 -21.16
N ASN A 96 1.65 -8.59 -20.86
CA ASN A 96 2.32 -9.24 -19.74
C ASN A 96 3.84 -9.29 -19.97
N GLY A 97 4.61 -8.96 -18.94
CA GLY A 97 6.07 -9.06 -18.95
C GLY A 97 6.77 -7.95 -19.72
N ILE A 98 6.14 -6.78 -19.93
CA ILE A 98 6.86 -5.61 -20.46
C ILE A 98 7.97 -5.22 -19.48
N VAL A 99 9.19 -5.05 -20.01
CA VAL A 99 10.36 -4.60 -19.25
C VAL A 99 10.87 -3.29 -19.80
N ILE A 100 10.92 -2.24 -18.98
CA ILE A 100 11.68 -1.02 -19.29
C ILE A 100 13.09 -1.21 -18.70
N PRO A 101 14.16 -1.19 -19.51
CA PRO A 101 15.50 -1.53 -19.05
C PRO A 101 16.14 -0.44 -18.19
N ASN A 102 17.14 -0.81 -17.39
CA ASN A 102 17.87 0.12 -16.51
C ASN A 102 18.70 1.17 -17.26
N THR A 103 18.94 0.98 -18.56
CA THR A 103 19.60 1.93 -19.46
C THR A 103 18.68 3.08 -19.89
N THR A 104 17.37 2.94 -19.70
CA THR A 104 16.39 3.98 -20.01
C THR A 104 16.16 4.84 -18.76
N THR A 105 16.19 6.16 -18.88
CA THR A 105 15.68 7.06 -17.82
C THR A 105 14.21 7.36 -18.08
N LEU A 106 13.37 7.27 -17.04
CA LEU A 106 11.94 7.54 -17.16
C LEU A 106 11.60 8.85 -16.45
N SER A 107 11.17 9.87 -17.19
CA SER A 107 10.72 11.15 -16.63
C SER A 107 9.19 11.21 -16.62
N LEU A 108 8.59 11.55 -15.47
CA LEU A 108 7.14 11.54 -15.28
C LEU A 108 6.61 12.89 -14.80
N ALA A 109 5.50 13.33 -15.39
CA ALA A 109 4.69 14.45 -14.89
C ALA A 109 3.19 14.23 -15.13
N GLY A 110 2.39 14.76 -14.22
CA GLY A 110 0.93 14.83 -14.30
C GLY A 110 0.20 13.55 -13.85
N ALA A 111 -1.13 13.67 -13.78
CA ALA A 111 -2.01 12.58 -13.37
C ALA A 111 -2.34 11.59 -14.51
N GLY A 112 -1.80 11.81 -15.70
CA GLY A 112 -2.18 11.12 -16.93
C GLY A 112 -3.55 11.53 -17.48
N LEU A 113 -3.91 11.00 -18.65
CA LEU A 113 -5.19 11.24 -19.29
C LEU A 113 -6.33 10.75 -18.38
N GLY A 114 -7.28 11.63 -18.05
CA GLY A 114 -8.42 11.28 -17.19
C GLY A 114 -8.03 10.83 -15.76
N GLY A 115 -6.83 11.20 -15.30
CA GLY A 115 -6.35 10.80 -13.98
C GLY A 115 -5.87 9.35 -13.87
N ARG A 116 -5.69 8.65 -15.00
CA ARG A 116 -5.34 7.22 -15.09
C ARG A 116 -3.89 6.87 -14.71
N GLY A 117 -3.07 7.87 -14.40
CA GLY A 117 -1.63 7.74 -14.16
C GLY A 117 -0.81 8.13 -15.38
N ALA A 118 0.34 8.77 -15.14
CA ALA A 118 1.37 8.98 -16.16
C ALA A 118 1.89 7.64 -16.70
N ILE A 119 2.01 6.65 -15.82
CA ILE A 119 2.14 5.24 -16.16
C ILE A 119 0.86 4.55 -15.72
N ARG A 120 0.32 3.72 -16.62
CA ARG A 120 -0.74 2.78 -16.30
C ARG A 120 -0.30 1.36 -16.65
N ALA A 121 -0.58 0.39 -15.79
CA ALA A 121 -0.36 -1.01 -16.10
C ALA A 121 -1.68 -1.75 -16.24
N ASP A 122 -1.93 -2.32 -17.40
CA ASP A 122 -3.07 -3.20 -17.63
C ASP A 122 -2.71 -4.68 -17.48
N GLN A 123 -1.41 -4.98 -17.51
CA GLN A 123 -0.80 -6.28 -17.23
C GLN A 123 0.46 -6.10 -16.39
N SER A 124 0.97 -7.19 -15.82
CA SER A 124 2.19 -7.14 -15.01
C SER A 124 3.41 -6.70 -15.82
N ALA A 125 4.25 -5.86 -15.22
CA ALA A 125 5.39 -5.22 -15.88
C ALA A 125 6.54 -4.95 -14.89
N THR A 126 7.74 -4.77 -15.43
CA THR A 126 8.95 -4.45 -14.65
C THR A 126 9.60 -3.19 -15.20
N ILE A 127 9.86 -2.22 -14.33
CA ILE A 127 10.58 -0.98 -14.65
C ILE A 127 11.92 -1.02 -13.92
N ASN A 128 12.98 -1.33 -14.66
CA ASN A 128 14.36 -1.35 -14.15
C ASN A 128 15.02 0.03 -14.16
N SER A 129 14.39 0.99 -14.83
CA SER A 129 14.83 2.38 -14.95
C SER A 129 14.75 3.16 -13.64
N ASN A 130 15.66 4.11 -13.47
CA ASN A 130 15.42 5.21 -12.55
C ASN A 130 14.27 6.08 -13.07
N ILE A 131 13.44 6.55 -12.15
CA ILE A 131 12.31 7.44 -12.42
C ILE A 131 12.66 8.83 -11.87
N VAL A 132 12.49 9.85 -12.71
CA VAL A 132 12.61 11.26 -12.33
C VAL A 132 11.23 11.90 -12.41
N LEU A 133 10.72 12.37 -11.29
CA LEU A 133 9.51 13.19 -11.26
C LEU A 133 9.89 14.60 -11.70
N THR A 134 9.39 15.01 -12.86
CA THR A 134 9.53 16.39 -13.39
C THR A 134 8.32 17.26 -13.06
N GLY A 135 7.29 16.65 -12.46
CA GLY A 135 6.14 17.27 -11.85
C GLY A 135 5.45 16.27 -10.91
N ALA A 136 4.37 16.68 -10.24
CA ALA A 136 3.56 15.73 -9.48
C ALA A 136 3.03 14.66 -10.43
N ALA A 137 3.22 13.38 -10.09
CA ALA A 137 2.90 12.27 -10.99
C ALA A 137 1.98 11.24 -10.31
N ARG A 138 1.24 10.50 -11.14
CA ARG A 138 0.40 9.40 -10.69
C ARG A 138 0.78 8.08 -11.37
N LEU A 139 0.66 6.99 -10.63
CA LEU A 139 0.77 5.62 -11.10
C LEU A 139 -0.60 4.93 -11.02
N GLY A 140 -0.99 4.26 -12.11
CA GLY A 140 -2.29 3.63 -12.29
C GLY A 140 -2.21 2.15 -12.64
N THR A 141 -3.20 1.36 -12.27
CA THR A 141 -3.37 0.00 -12.78
C THR A 141 -4.78 -0.14 -13.33
N ASN A 142 -5.01 -1.19 -14.12
CA ASN A 142 -6.37 -1.61 -14.40
C ASN A 142 -7.07 -2.11 -13.11
N ALA A 143 -8.38 -2.33 -13.22
CA ALA A 143 -9.25 -2.85 -12.19
C ALA A 143 -8.99 -4.32 -11.80
N SER A 144 -8.12 -5.02 -12.53
CA SER A 144 -7.78 -6.41 -12.24
C SER A 144 -6.82 -6.50 -11.05
N SER A 145 -7.16 -7.33 -10.05
CA SER A 145 -6.38 -7.54 -8.82
C SER A 145 -5.05 -8.30 -9.02
N GLY A 146 -4.81 -8.88 -10.19
CA GLY A 146 -3.61 -9.65 -10.50
C GLY A 146 -2.44 -8.87 -11.12
N VAL A 147 -2.62 -7.57 -11.40
CA VAL A 147 -1.58 -6.75 -12.04
C VAL A 147 -0.51 -6.38 -11.02
N VAL A 148 0.75 -6.75 -11.30
CA VAL A 148 1.91 -6.39 -10.47
C VAL A 148 2.91 -5.58 -11.30
N VAL A 149 3.26 -4.39 -10.83
CA VAL A 149 4.30 -3.56 -11.42
C VAL A 149 5.47 -3.44 -10.47
N THR A 150 6.63 -3.93 -10.89
CA THR A 150 7.86 -3.86 -10.08
C THR A 150 8.71 -2.67 -10.50
N LEU A 151 8.99 -1.77 -9.56
CA LEU A 151 9.83 -0.59 -9.74
C LEU A 151 11.20 -0.84 -9.07
N ASN A 152 12.19 -1.26 -9.86
CA ASN A 152 13.52 -1.61 -9.36
C ASN A 152 14.46 -0.40 -9.21
N GLY A 153 14.28 0.64 -10.03
CA GLY A 153 15.08 1.86 -9.94
C GLY A 153 14.63 2.82 -8.85
N ASN A 154 15.46 3.81 -8.55
CA ASN A 154 15.12 4.88 -7.62
C ASN A 154 14.15 5.88 -8.28
N ILE A 155 13.22 6.40 -7.50
CA ILE A 155 12.31 7.49 -7.87
C ILE A 155 12.79 8.76 -7.17
N THR A 156 13.12 9.77 -7.97
CA THR A 156 13.72 11.03 -7.50
C THR A 156 12.95 12.24 -8.01
N GLY A 157 13.19 13.41 -7.43
CA GLY A 157 12.62 14.69 -7.88
C GLY A 157 11.79 15.38 -6.80
N ALA A 158 11.71 16.71 -6.82
CA ALA A 158 11.08 17.52 -5.77
C ALA A 158 9.54 17.59 -5.89
N HIS A 159 8.89 16.49 -6.25
CA HIS A 159 7.45 16.43 -6.50
C HIS A 159 6.77 15.26 -5.80
N ALA A 160 5.44 15.29 -5.75
CA ALA A 160 4.63 14.26 -5.12
C ALA A 160 4.38 13.09 -6.08
N LEU A 161 4.29 11.88 -5.52
CA LEU A 161 3.85 10.68 -6.21
C LEU A 161 2.51 10.21 -5.64
N THR A 162 1.59 9.83 -6.51
CA THR A 162 0.31 9.22 -6.13
C THR A 162 0.18 7.83 -6.75
N VAL A 163 -0.28 6.85 -5.97
CA VAL A 163 -0.70 5.54 -6.47
C VAL A 163 -2.23 5.47 -6.34
N GLY A 164 -2.92 5.09 -7.42
CA GLY A 164 -4.38 5.04 -7.41
C GLY A 164 -5.04 6.29 -7.96
N ASN A 165 -6.30 6.16 -8.38
CA ASN A 165 -7.21 7.25 -8.72
C ASN A 165 -8.58 7.03 -8.05
N ASP A 166 -9.25 8.11 -7.68
CA ASP A 166 -10.56 8.08 -7.01
C ASP A 166 -11.67 7.60 -7.95
N THR A 167 -11.52 7.76 -9.27
CA THR A 167 -12.58 7.44 -10.24
C THR A 167 -12.49 6.06 -10.88
N ASP A 168 -11.30 5.46 -10.97
CA ASP A 168 -11.14 4.12 -11.57
C ASP A 168 -11.19 3.05 -10.48
N ALA A 169 -11.78 1.89 -10.79
CA ALA A 169 -11.58 0.69 -9.98
C ALA A 169 -10.10 0.28 -10.17
N MET A 170 -9.31 0.36 -9.11
CA MET A 170 -7.89 -0.02 -9.13
C MET A 170 -7.65 -1.05 -8.05
N ALA A 171 -7.10 -2.20 -8.44
CA ALA A 171 -6.83 -3.32 -7.54
C ALA A 171 -5.42 -3.89 -7.67
N GLY A 172 -4.61 -3.39 -8.62
CA GLY A 172 -3.25 -3.86 -8.84
C GLY A 172 -2.26 -3.40 -7.76
N ARG A 173 -1.04 -3.93 -7.85
CA ARG A 173 0.06 -3.71 -6.91
C ARG A 173 1.26 -3.05 -7.58
N TYR A 174 1.78 -2.00 -6.97
CA TYR A 174 3.10 -1.43 -7.28
C TYR A 174 4.11 -1.85 -6.22
N VAL A 175 5.22 -2.46 -6.62
CA VAL A 175 6.31 -2.88 -5.71
C VAL A 175 7.47 -1.90 -5.83
N PHE A 176 7.75 -1.16 -4.76
CA PHE A 176 8.79 -0.14 -4.69
C PHE A 176 10.08 -0.71 -4.13
N LYS A 177 11.07 -1.03 -4.98
CA LYS A 177 12.34 -1.66 -4.57
C LYS A 177 13.54 -0.73 -4.56
N GLY A 178 13.41 0.48 -5.12
CA GLY A 178 14.44 1.52 -5.02
C GLY A 178 14.79 1.82 -3.56
N THR A 179 16.08 1.99 -3.26
CA THR A 179 16.60 2.18 -1.89
C THR A 179 16.88 3.63 -1.55
N ALA A 180 16.99 4.51 -2.54
CA ALA A 180 17.31 5.92 -2.38
C ALA A 180 16.26 6.81 -3.05
N ASN A 181 14.99 6.61 -2.71
CA ASN A 181 13.89 7.45 -3.20
C ASN A 181 13.92 8.84 -2.54
N THR A 182 13.70 9.92 -3.31
CA THR A 182 13.82 11.32 -2.83
C THR A 182 12.63 12.22 -3.16
N TYR A 183 11.49 11.65 -3.56
CA TYR A 183 10.26 12.41 -3.81
C TYR A 183 9.63 12.98 -2.52
N THR A 184 8.86 14.05 -2.67
CA THR A 184 8.36 14.89 -1.56
C THR A 184 7.16 14.30 -0.79
N SER A 185 6.44 13.35 -1.36
CA SER A 185 5.38 12.58 -0.68
C SER A 185 4.92 11.41 -1.53
N LEU A 186 4.49 10.32 -0.89
CA LEU A 186 3.70 9.26 -1.51
C LEU A 186 2.28 9.31 -0.95
N THR A 187 1.28 9.44 -1.82
CA THR A 187 -0.13 9.25 -1.46
C THR A 187 -0.67 7.98 -2.10
N VAL A 188 -1.30 7.12 -1.31
CA VAL A 188 -1.97 5.90 -1.81
C VAL A 188 -3.47 6.09 -1.65
N LEU A 189 -4.17 6.15 -2.78
CA LEU A 189 -5.62 6.38 -2.84
C LEU A 189 -6.38 5.09 -3.15
N LYS A 190 -5.80 4.16 -3.91
CA LYS A 190 -6.38 2.85 -4.23
C LYS A 190 -5.30 1.85 -4.62
N GLY A 191 -5.66 0.56 -4.62
CA GLY A 191 -4.77 -0.53 -4.95
C GLY A 191 -3.75 -0.78 -3.84
N ASN A 192 -2.68 -1.49 -4.17
CA ASN A 192 -1.62 -1.81 -3.21
C ASN A 192 -0.30 -1.12 -3.59
N ALA A 193 0.26 -0.34 -2.67
CA ALA A 193 1.65 0.08 -2.71
C ALA A 193 2.50 -0.80 -1.78
N GLN A 194 3.22 -1.77 -2.34
CA GLN A 194 4.15 -2.60 -1.59
C GLN A 194 5.49 -1.88 -1.46
N ILE A 195 5.81 -1.43 -0.26
CA ILE A 195 7.08 -0.78 0.06
C ILE A 195 8.11 -1.84 0.37
N GLY A 196 9.05 -2.01 -0.56
CA GLY A 196 10.10 -3.00 -0.47
C GLY A 196 9.66 -4.44 -0.70
N GLU A 197 10.67 -5.29 -0.89
CA GLU A 197 10.55 -6.74 -1.03
C GLU A 197 11.83 -7.38 -0.51
N GLY A 198 11.72 -8.41 0.32
CA GLY A 198 12.87 -9.05 0.99
C GLY A 198 13.66 -8.10 1.89
N GLY A 199 12.99 -7.12 2.51
CA GLY A 199 13.63 -6.10 3.36
C GLY A 199 14.28 -4.94 2.58
N VAL A 200 14.19 -4.93 1.25
CA VAL A 200 14.84 -3.93 0.40
C VAL A 200 13.81 -3.01 -0.24
N GLY A 201 13.93 -1.71 0.03
CA GLY A 201 13.14 -0.66 -0.62
C GLY A 201 12.77 0.44 0.37
N THR A 202 12.68 1.68 -0.11
CA THR A 202 12.32 2.84 0.70
C THR A 202 11.19 3.65 0.07
N VAL A 203 10.43 4.37 0.87
CA VAL A 203 9.62 5.51 0.40
C VAL A 203 10.49 6.77 0.45
N GLY A 204 10.09 7.81 -0.29
CA GLY A 204 10.79 9.10 -0.37
C GLY A 204 11.09 9.77 0.98
N SER A 205 11.51 11.03 0.94
CA SER A 205 12.06 11.72 2.12
C SER A 205 11.02 12.15 3.17
N SER A 206 9.74 11.85 2.96
CA SER A 206 8.62 12.36 3.76
C SER A 206 7.60 11.29 4.15
N THR A 207 6.56 11.71 4.87
CA THR A 207 5.44 10.89 5.31
C THR A 207 4.64 10.32 4.14
N LEU A 208 4.33 9.03 4.21
CA LEU A 208 3.37 8.35 3.34
C LEU A 208 1.94 8.69 3.81
N ASN A 209 1.11 9.18 2.90
CA ASN A 209 -0.32 9.42 3.15
C ASN A 209 -1.16 8.26 2.62
N LEU A 210 -1.84 7.55 3.50
CA LEU A 210 -2.78 6.48 3.17
C LEU A 210 -4.19 7.07 3.30
N ASN A 211 -4.83 7.32 2.16
CA ASN A 211 -6.09 8.08 2.09
C ASN A 211 -7.06 7.47 1.06
N GLY A 212 -7.36 6.19 1.19
CA GLY A 212 -8.42 5.57 0.41
C GLY A 212 -8.95 4.29 1.01
N SER A 213 -10.26 4.05 0.91
CA SER A 213 -10.91 2.92 1.59
C SER A 213 -10.49 1.55 1.09
N THR A 214 -9.93 1.49 -0.12
CA THR A 214 -9.37 0.28 -0.73
C THR A 214 -7.87 0.42 -0.98
N ALA A 215 -7.24 1.43 -0.37
CA ALA A 215 -5.80 1.63 -0.44
C ALA A 215 -5.13 0.70 0.56
N ILE A 216 -4.13 -0.03 0.09
CA ILE A 216 -3.32 -0.93 0.88
C ILE A 216 -1.87 -0.48 0.79
N VAL A 217 -1.18 -0.46 1.92
CA VAL A 217 0.29 -0.43 1.94
C VAL A 217 0.79 -1.73 2.51
N SER A 218 1.65 -2.41 1.78
CA SER A 218 2.28 -3.65 2.26
C SER A 218 3.79 -3.61 2.13
N GLY A 219 4.46 -4.71 2.40
CA GLY A 219 5.89 -4.91 2.15
C GLY A 219 6.75 -4.94 3.41
N THR A 220 8.04 -5.13 3.17
CA THR A 220 9.09 -5.30 4.20
C THR A 220 10.11 -4.16 4.21
N GLY A 221 9.85 -3.10 3.45
CA GLY A 221 10.76 -1.97 3.30
C GLY A 221 10.67 -0.94 4.42
N THR A 222 11.20 0.24 4.15
CA THR A 222 11.26 1.36 5.11
C THR A 222 10.53 2.59 4.60
N THR A 223 9.74 3.23 5.45
CA THR A 223 9.12 4.54 5.22
C THR A 223 9.68 5.57 6.20
N LYS A 224 9.48 6.87 5.97
CA LYS A 224 9.85 7.93 6.93
C LYS A 224 8.75 8.28 7.94
N GLY A 225 7.56 7.74 7.74
CA GLY A 225 6.40 8.04 8.55
C GLY A 225 5.12 7.70 7.80
N PHE A 226 4.04 7.62 8.56
CA PHE A 226 2.70 7.35 8.03
C PHE A 226 1.70 8.36 8.59
N LEU A 227 0.81 8.78 7.70
CA LEU A 227 -0.43 9.45 8.01
C LEU A 227 -1.57 8.61 7.43
N ILE A 228 -2.36 7.98 8.28
CA ILE A 228 -3.47 7.12 7.86
C ILE A 228 -4.77 7.87 8.11
N SER A 229 -5.42 8.28 7.02
CA SER A 229 -6.76 8.88 7.02
C SER A 229 -7.82 7.94 6.46
N ASN A 230 -7.42 6.97 5.62
CA ASN A 230 -8.25 5.84 5.18
C ASN A 230 -7.38 4.78 4.49
N GLY A 231 -7.67 3.50 4.70
CA GLY A 231 -6.94 2.37 4.09
C GLY A 231 -6.31 1.45 5.13
N THR A 232 -5.53 0.47 4.67
CA THR A 232 -5.00 -0.61 5.50
C THR A 232 -3.50 -0.83 5.30
N ILE A 233 -2.76 -1.02 6.38
CA ILE A 233 -1.37 -1.49 6.36
C ILE A 233 -1.36 -3.02 6.53
N ARG A 234 -0.62 -3.72 5.68
CA ARG A 234 -0.41 -5.17 5.72
C ARG A 234 1.08 -5.48 5.60
N PRO A 235 1.85 -5.51 6.70
CA PRO A 235 3.28 -5.81 6.62
C PRO A 235 3.53 -7.11 5.87
N GLY A 236 4.71 -7.21 5.27
CA GLY A 236 5.11 -8.40 4.53
C GLY A 236 4.86 -8.34 3.02
N ASP A 237 5.54 -9.23 2.30
CA ASP A 237 5.63 -9.19 0.85
C ASP A 237 4.38 -9.80 0.18
N ASN A 238 4.38 -9.82 -1.15
CA ASN A 238 3.27 -10.33 -1.94
C ASN A 238 1.91 -9.73 -1.59
N GLY A 239 1.90 -8.43 -1.30
CA GLY A 239 0.69 -7.70 -0.96
C GLY A 239 0.24 -7.87 0.49
N GLY A 240 1.16 -8.29 1.38
CA GLY A 240 0.88 -8.62 2.77
C GLY A 240 0.36 -10.04 2.96
N VAL A 241 0.63 -10.93 1.99
CA VAL A 241 0.33 -12.37 2.11
C VAL A 241 1.44 -13.07 2.86
N ASP A 242 2.69 -12.73 2.53
CA ASP A 242 3.83 -13.22 3.28
C ASP A 242 3.97 -12.42 4.55
N ARG A 243 4.57 -13.02 5.59
CA ARG A 243 4.87 -12.31 6.83
C ARG A 243 6.09 -11.41 6.68
N GLY A 244 6.11 -10.30 7.39
CA GLY A 244 7.30 -9.45 7.42
C GLY A 244 7.27 -8.27 8.38
N VAL A 245 8.38 -7.54 8.37
CA VAL A 245 8.54 -6.33 9.18
C VAL A 245 8.51 -5.11 8.27
N LEU A 246 7.50 -4.26 8.45
CA LEU A 246 7.48 -2.93 7.84
C LEU A 246 8.12 -1.93 8.80
N SER A 247 9.14 -1.21 8.33
CA SER A 247 9.86 -0.23 9.15
C SER A 247 9.38 1.20 8.88
N VAL A 248 9.13 1.95 9.95
CA VAL A 248 8.69 3.35 9.94
C VAL A 248 9.74 4.17 10.66
N ASN A 249 10.58 4.85 9.89
CA ASN A 249 11.67 5.67 10.39
C ASN A 249 11.17 7.09 10.75
N GLY A 250 10.20 7.15 11.65
CA GLY A 250 9.49 8.34 12.10
C GLY A 250 8.16 7.97 12.75
N ASN A 251 7.16 8.85 12.66
CA ASN A 251 5.88 8.64 13.34
C ASN A 251 4.90 7.78 12.51
N LEU A 252 4.09 6.97 13.20
CA LEU A 252 2.93 6.28 12.66
C LEU A 252 1.66 6.89 13.27
N ASN A 253 0.93 7.66 12.47
CA ASN A 253 -0.24 8.41 12.95
C ASN A 253 -1.52 7.97 12.26
N PHE A 254 -2.49 7.49 13.05
CA PHE A 254 -3.85 7.28 12.58
C PHE A 254 -4.60 8.58 12.87
N THR A 255 -5.01 9.31 11.84
CA THR A 255 -5.65 10.62 12.00
C THR A 255 -7.03 10.59 11.37
N GLY A 256 -8.05 10.85 12.19
CA GLY A 256 -9.38 11.22 11.73
C GLY A 256 -9.87 10.38 10.55
N LEU A 257 -10.11 9.08 10.77
CA LEU A 257 -10.85 8.19 9.85
C LEU A 257 -12.33 8.64 9.67
N ASN A 258 -12.60 9.93 9.93
CA ASN A 258 -13.89 10.58 10.17
C ASN A 258 -14.51 11.12 8.88
N GLY A 259 -13.84 10.96 7.73
CA GLY A 259 -14.22 11.58 6.46
C GLY A 259 -15.51 11.07 5.81
N LEU A 260 -16.26 10.16 6.43
CA LEU A 260 -17.41 9.51 5.78
C LEU A 260 -18.71 9.47 6.60
N GLY A 261 -18.81 10.16 7.74
CA GLY A 261 -20.07 10.25 8.49
C GLY A 261 -20.61 8.91 9.03
N VAL A 262 -19.75 7.88 9.08
CA VAL A 262 -20.05 6.59 9.69
C VAL A 262 -19.03 6.35 10.80
N ASN A 263 -19.51 6.33 12.04
CA ASN A 263 -18.79 5.91 13.25
C ASN A 263 -18.45 4.40 13.25
N ALA A 264 -18.29 3.79 12.07
CA ALA A 264 -17.93 2.38 11.96
C ALA A 264 -16.40 2.28 11.97
N PRO A 265 -15.81 1.57 12.94
CA PRO A 265 -14.38 1.30 12.96
C PRO A 265 -13.94 0.65 11.64
N ARG A 266 -12.77 1.05 11.13
CA ARG A 266 -12.18 0.53 9.89
C ARG A 266 -10.90 -0.22 10.20
N THR A 267 -10.61 -1.30 9.48
CA THR A 267 -9.33 -1.99 9.59
C THR A 267 -8.20 -1.10 9.08
N ALA A 268 -7.42 -0.54 10.00
CA ALA A 268 -6.26 0.28 9.70
C ALA A 268 -5.00 -0.57 9.53
N VAL A 269 -4.92 -1.72 10.22
CA VAL A 269 -3.80 -2.65 10.15
C VAL A 269 -4.32 -4.08 10.16
N GLU A 270 -3.74 -4.92 9.31
CA GLU A 270 -3.90 -6.38 9.37
C GLU A 270 -2.53 -7.02 9.61
N LEU A 271 -2.48 -7.97 10.56
CA LEU A 271 -1.26 -8.69 10.94
C LEU A 271 -1.53 -10.20 10.95
N SER A 272 -0.58 -10.98 10.45
CA SER A 272 -0.60 -12.44 10.47
C SER A 272 0.37 -12.99 11.53
N LEU A 273 -0.10 -13.94 12.32
CA LEU A 273 0.69 -14.69 13.32
C LEU A 273 1.02 -16.07 12.77
N GLY A 274 2.31 -16.42 12.74
CA GLY A 274 2.77 -17.73 12.35
C GLY A 274 3.40 -18.53 13.49
N ALA A 275 3.75 -19.77 13.16
CA ALA A 275 4.61 -20.64 13.95
C ALA A 275 6.03 -20.68 13.38
N PRO A 276 7.05 -20.88 14.23
CA PRO A 276 7.01 -20.79 15.70
C PRO A 276 6.70 -19.37 16.23
N SER A 277 6.46 -19.26 17.54
CA SER A 277 6.35 -17.97 18.24
C SER A 277 7.45 -17.00 17.81
N GLY A 278 7.12 -15.73 17.61
CA GLY A 278 8.06 -14.71 17.12
C GLY A 278 8.16 -14.60 15.60
N ILE A 279 7.52 -15.48 14.83
CA ILE A 279 7.31 -15.27 13.39
C ILE A 279 5.91 -14.69 13.19
N SER A 280 5.82 -13.37 13.04
CA SER A 280 4.59 -12.66 12.71
C SER A 280 4.88 -11.47 11.83
N ASP A 281 3.82 -10.88 11.29
CA ASP A 281 3.88 -9.49 10.89
C ASP A 281 4.20 -8.59 12.07
N ARG A 282 4.97 -7.55 11.80
CA ARG A 282 5.28 -6.50 12.77
C ARG A 282 5.47 -5.16 12.08
N ILE A 283 5.06 -4.10 12.75
CA ILE A 283 5.41 -2.72 12.37
C ILE A 283 6.43 -2.19 13.37
N ASN A 284 7.59 -1.79 12.88
CA ASN A 284 8.64 -1.17 13.69
C ASN A 284 8.63 0.35 13.48
N VAL A 285 8.58 1.15 14.54
CA VAL A 285 8.36 2.60 14.51
C VAL A 285 9.42 3.32 15.34
N THR A 286 10.35 4.03 14.72
CA THR A 286 11.40 4.75 15.48
C THR A 286 10.92 6.07 16.10
N GLY A 287 9.67 6.46 15.84
CA GLY A 287 9.02 7.65 16.40
C GLY A 287 7.80 7.33 17.26
N ASN A 288 6.88 8.28 17.32
CA ASN A 288 5.63 8.12 18.06
C ASN A 288 4.64 7.20 17.33
N LEU A 289 3.89 6.42 18.11
CA LEU A 289 2.76 5.63 17.66
C LEU A 289 1.47 6.27 18.15
N ARG A 290 0.62 6.71 17.23
CA ARG A 290 -0.68 7.32 17.54
C ARG A 290 -1.80 6.51 16.92
N LEU A 291 -2.59 5.85 17.78
CA LEU A 291 -3.74 5.03 17.40
C LEU A 291 -5.03 5.80 17.64
N HIS A 292 -6.01 5.65 16.75
CA HIS A 292 -7.27 6.39 16.80
C HIS A 292 -8.45 5.43 16.88
N ALA A 293 -9.46 5.72 17.70
CA ALA A 293 -10.59 4.83 17.98
C ALA A 293 -11.43 4.37 16.79
N ASN A 294 -11.35 5.08 15.67
CA ASN A 294 -12.02 4.70 14.43
C ASN A 294 -11.22 3.68 13.60
N GLY A 295 -10.03 3.31 14.06
CA GLY A 295 -9.15 2.34 13.43
C GLY A 295 -9.08 1.06 14.25
N ASN A 296 -9.16 -0.08 13.58
CA ASN A 296 -8.96 -1.40 14.16
C ASN A 296 -7.64 -1.99 13.71
N ILE A 297 -7.02 -2.74 14.61
CA ILE A 297 -5.92 -3.64 14.34
C ILE A 297 -6.53 -5.03 14.32
N VAL A 298 -6.52 -5.69 13.16
CA VAL A 298 -7.01 -7.06 13.00
C VAL A 298 -5.82 -8.00 12.95
N VAL A 299 -5.86 -9.03 13.79
CA VAL A 299 -4.82 -10.05 13.85
C VAL A 299 -5.44 -11.39 13.45
N ALA A 300 -4.77 -12.11 12.56
CA ALA A 300 -5.19 -13.43 12.09
C ALA A 300 -4.08 -14.45 12.32
N PHE A 301 -4.43 -15.73 12.43
CA PHE A 301 -3.46 -16.81 12.29
C PHE A 301 -3.16 -17.06 10.82
N ASP A 302 -1.92 -17.39 10.52
CA ASP A 302 -1.58 -18.03 9.26
C ASP A 302 -2.30 -19.38 9.14
N GLY A 303 -2.65 -19.76 7.91
CA GLY A 303 -3.47 -20.93 7.63
C GLY A 303 -2.92 -22.20 8.29
N GLY A 304 -3.68 -22.76 9.23
CA GLY A 304 -3.36 -24.02 9.90
C GLY A 304 -2.53 -23.90 11.18
N TYR A 305 -2.19 -22.69 11.62
CA TYR A 305 -1.56 -22.51 12.92
C TYR A 305 -2.58 -22.66 14.06
N SER A 306 -2.21 -23.41 15.10
CA SER A 306 -2.95 -23.56 16.35
C SER A 306 -2.13 -22.98 17.50
N PRO A 307 -2.70 -22.05 18.29
CA PRO A 307 -1.98 -21.42 19.40
C PRO A 307 -1.55 -22.45 20.45
N LEU A 308 -0.34 -22.30 20.96
CA LEU A 308 0.19 -23.07 22.10
C LEU A 308 0.36 -22.15 23.31
N LEU A 309 0.36 -22.77 24.49
CA LEU A 309 0.62 -22.07 25.74
C LEU A 309 1.99 -21.37 25.68
N ASN A 310 2.01 -20.10 26.07
CA ASN A 310 3.16 -19.18 26.10
C ASN A 310 3.66 -18.69 24.74
N ASP A 311 2.96 -18.97 23.65
CA ASP A 311 3.26 -18.29 22.39
C ASP A 311 3.09 -16.78 22.54
N SER A 312 4.01 -16.03 21.96
CA SER A 312 4.13 -14.57 22.12
C SER A 312 4.53 -13.92 20.80
N TRP A 313 3.93 -12.76 20.51
CA TRP A 313 4.25 -11.97 19.32
C TRP A 313 4.27 -10.47 19.63
N THR A 314 5.16 -9.77 18.94
CA THR A 314 5.25 -8.30 18.96
C THR A 314 4.59 -7.77 17.70
N LEU A 315 3.48 -7.08 17.85
CA LEU A 315 2.69 -6.51 16.75
C LEU A 315 3.24 -5.14 16.31
N PHE A 316 3.55 -4.31 17.30
CA PHE A 316 4.20 -3.00 17.13
C PHE A 316 5.42 -2.94 18.03
N ASP A 317 6.48 -2.33 17.52
CA ASP A 317 7.70 -1.98 18.24
C ASP A 317 7.90 -0.49 18.01
N TYR A 318 7.98 0.31 19.07
CA TYR A 318 8.05 1.77 18.97
C TYR A 318 8.99 2.40 20.00
N ASP A 319 9.84 3.31 19.53
CA ASP A 319 10.82 4.01 20.37
C ASP A 319 10.21 5.25 21.07
N GLY A 320 9.18 5.85 20.48
CA GLY A 320 8.54 7.07 20.96
C GLY A 320 7.41 6.82 21.96
N THR A 321 6.46 7.75 22.00
CA THR A 321 5.28 7.65 22.85
C THR A 321 4.13 6.94 22.15
N LEU A 322 3.40 6.11 22.89
CA LEU A 322 2.09 5.59 22.48
C LEU A 322 1.01 6.62 22.88
N THR A 323 0.27 7.12 21.89
CA THR A 323 -0.92 7.95 22.11
C THR A 323 -2.16 7.18 21.67
N LEU A 324 -3.09 6.96 22.61
CA LEU A 324 -4.41 6.38 22.32
C LEU A 324 -5.42 7.51 22.23
N GLU A 325 -6.00 7.69 21.05
CA GLU A 325 -6.86 8.83 20.76
C GLU A 325 -8.28 8.43 20.41
N GLY A 326 -9.16 9.40 20.57
CA GLY A 326 -10.56 9.30 20.21
C GLY A 326 -11.07 10.58 19.61
N ASP A 327 -12.32 10.51 19.15
CA ASP A 327 -13.09 11.73 18.89
C ASP A 327 -13.27 12.52 20.21
N SER A 328 -13.64 13.80 20.11
CA SER A 328 -13.78 14.70 21.27
C SER A 328 -14.87 14.30 22.29
N VAL A 329 -15.46 13.11 22.14
CA VAL A 329 -16.48 12.55 23.02
C VAL A 329 -15.80 11.64 24.05
N ALA A 330 -16.12 11.82 25.34
CA ALA A 330 -15.56 10.97 26.39
C ALA A 330 -15.93 9.49 26.14
N GLY A 331 -14.95 8.59 26.27
CA GLY A 331 -15.15 7.15 26.06
C GLY A 331 -14.99 6.68 24.61
N THR A 332 -14.71 7.56 23.65
CA THR A 332 -14.45 7.19 22.25
C THR A 332 -12.95 7.08 21.94
N GLN A 333 -12.10 6.76 22.92
CA GLN A 333 -10.66 6.56 22.70
C GLN A 333 -10.37 5.16 22.17
N PHE A 334 -9.22 5.00 21.50
CA PHE A 334 -8.74 3.69 21.08
C PHE A 334 -8.65 2.77 22.31
N SER A 335 -9.40 1.66 22.26
CA SER A 335 -9.43 0.67 23.32
C SER A 335 -8.66 -0.56 22.89
N LEU A 336 -7.69 -1.00 23.71
CA LEU A 336 -7.03 -2.29 23.50
C LEU A 336 -7.91 -3.47 23.91
N GLY A 337 -9.10 -3.22 24.47
CA GLY A 337 -9.98 -4.24 25.05
C GLY A 337 -9.58 -4.66 26.46
N THR A 338 -10.21 -5.71 26.99
CA THR A 338 -9.88 -6.26 28.32
C THR A 338 -8.77 -7.30 28.22
N ASN A 339 -7.95 -7.39 29.27
CA ASN A 339 -6.98 -8.47 29.41
C ASN A 339 -7.67 -9.82 29.64
N MET A 340 -7.01 -10.92 29.30
CA MET A 340 -7.49 -12.30 29.49
C MET A 340 -8.78 -12.61 28.72
N ARG A 341 -8.81 -12.31 27.42
CA ARG A 341 -9.97 -12.54 26.52
C ARG A 341 -9.75 -13.68 25.52
N SER A 342 -10.80 -14.21 24.91
CA SER A 342 -10.69 -15.28 23.90
C SER A 342 -10.55 -14.78 22.47
N GLY A 343 -10.91 -13.53 22.16
CA GLY A 343 -11.02 -13.02 20.78
C GLY A 343 -12.32 -13.42 20.07
N ALA A 344 -13.35 -13.79 20.83
CA ALA A 344 -14.64 -14.26 20.29
C ALA A 344 -15.60 -13.13 19.87
N ASN A 345 -15.16 -11.87 19.90
CA ASN A 345 -15.97 -10.69 19.64
C ASN A 345 -17.19 -10.57 20.59
N ASP A 346 -16.97 -10.84 21.88
CA ASP A 346 -18.00 -10.78 22.93
C ASP A 346 -18.18 -9.38 23.55
N GLY A 347 -17.51 -8.37 22.98
CA GLY A 347 -17.53 -6.98 23.44
C GLY A 347 -16.31 -6.60 24.28
N SER A 348 -15.38 -7.53 24.48
CA SER A 348 -14.14 -7.34 25.24
C SER A 348 -12.94 -6.92 24.37
N GLU A 349 -13.06 -6.91 23.05
CA GLU A 349 -11.96 -6.78 22.10
C GLU A 349 -11.50 -5.33 21.88
N GLY A 350 -12.43 -4.38 22.00
CA GLY A 350 -12.16 -2.98 21.66
C GLY A 350 -11.78 -2.82 20.18
N ASN A 351 -10.65 -2.16 19.93
CA ASN A 351 -10.08 -1.92 18.60
C ASN A 351 -8.94 -2.90 18.23
N LEU A 352 -8.59 -3.83 19.13
CA LEU A 352 -7.60 -4.89 18.88
C LEU A 352 -8.34 -6.22 18.72
N ASP A 353 -8.70 -6.52 17.48
CA ASP A 353 -9.39 -7.75 17.09
C ASP A 353 -8.36 -8.88 16.96
N LEU A 354 -8.49 -9.90 17.81
CA LEU A 354 -7.58 -11.03 17.91
C LEU A 354 -8.31 -12.31 17.46
N PRO A 355 -7.62 -13.33 16.94
CA PRO A 355 -8.25 -14.58 16.56
C PRO A 355 -8.99 -15.22 17.74
N ASP A 356 -10.15 -15.84 17.48
CA ASP A 356 -10.87 -16.61 18.49
C ASP A 356 -10.09 -17.89 18.86
N ILE A 357 -9.68 -17.97 20.13
CA ILE A 357 -9.00 -19.12 20.71
C ILE A 357 -9.84 -19.82 21.78
N SER A 358 -11.13 -19.50 21.90
CA SER A 358 -12.03 -20.03 22.94
C SER A 358 -12.05 -21.56 23.00
N ALA A 359 -11.96 -22.23 21.86
CA ALA A 359 -11.94 -23.69 21.77
C ALA A 359 -10.65 -24.34 22.33
N SER A 360 -9.58 -23.57 22.50
CA SER A 360 -8.28 -24.08 22.98
C SER A 360 -8.18 -24.22 24.50
N GLY A 361 -9.08 -23.57 25.26
CA GLY A 361 -8.95 -23.43 26.71
C GLY A 361 -7.91 -22.40 27.17
N TYR A 362 -7.32 -21.65 26.25
CA TYR A 362 -6.40 -20.54 26.52
C TYR A 362 -7.10 -19.18 26.44
N ALA A 363 -6.39 -18.13 26.85
CA ALA A 363 -6.79 -16.74 26.70
C ALA A 363 -5.62 -15.86 26.24
N TRP A 364 -5.96 -14.74 25.62
CA TRP A 364 -5.04 -13.67 25.23
C TRP A 364 -4.70 -12.81 26.45
N ASN A 365 -3.42 -12.79 26.81
CA ASN A 365 -2.86 -11.82 27.73
C ASN A 365 -2.28 -10.64 26.94
N ILE A 366 -2.87 -9.47 27.16
CA ILE A 366 -2.48 -8.19 26.57
C ILE A 366 -1.99 -7.18 27.62
N SER A 367 -1.68 -7.60 28.86
CA SER A 367 -1.24 -6.68 29.93
C SER A 367 0.06 -5.92 29.63
N SER A 368 0.91 -6.43 28.73
CA SER A 368 2.18 -5.83 28.33
C SER A 368 2.09 -4.81 27.19
N THR A 369 0.88 -4.48 26.72
CA THR A 369 0.64 -3.78 25.45
C THR A 369 0.95 -2.29 25.42
N ALA A 370 1.13 -1.63 26.56
CA ALA A 370 1.28 -0.16 26.62
C ALA A 370 2.43 0.36 27.48
N SER A 371 3.26 -0.51 28.08
CA SER A 371 4.24 -0.11 29.10
C SER A 371 5.70 -0.07 28.63
N ASN A 372 6.08 -0.78 27.57
CA ASN A 372 7.49 -1.07 27.26
C ASN A 372 7.91 -0.85 25.79
N GLY A 373 7.31 0.11 25.07
CA GLY A 373 7.70 0.36 23.67
C GLY A 373 7.30 -0.75 22.70
N ALA A 374 6.42 -1.68 23.10
CA ALA A 374 5.97 -2.76 22.24
C ALA A 374 4.54 -3.20 22.57
N LEU A 375 3.78 -3.53 21.52
CA LEU A 375 2.48 -4.19 21.63
C LEU A 375 2.69 -5.71 21.59
N VAL A 376 2.82 -6.34 22.75
CA VAL A 376 3.05 -7.79 22.87
C VAL A 376 1.78 -8.50 23.34
N ILE A 377 1.39 -9.55 22.61
CA ILE A 377 0.29 -10.46 22.98
C ILE A 377 0.85 -11.83 23.36
N ARG A 378 0.21 -12.53 24.30
CA ARG A 378 0.60 -13.87 24.76
C ARG A 378 -0.58 -14.80 24.93
N VAL A 379 -0.38 -16.09 24.65
CA VAL A 379 -1.35 -17.16 24.97
C VAL A 379 -1.07 -17.68 26.37
N VAL A 380 -2.07 -17.65 27.25
CA VAL A 380 -1.97 -18.09 28.64
C VAL A 380 -3.12 -19.01 29.02
N VAL A 381 -2.94 -19.83 30.05
CA VAL A 381 -4.06 -20.49 30.71
C VAL A 381 -4.70 -19.48 31.66
N PRO A 382 -6.03 -19.24 31.58
CA PRO A 382 -6.72 -18.51 32.64
C PRO A 382 -6.44 -19.21 33.97
N GLU A 383 -5.79 -18.53 34.92
CA GLU A 383 -5.55 -19.13 36.23
C GLU A 383 -6.91 -19.59 36.78
N PRO A 384 -7.07 -20.87 37.18
CA PRO A 384 -8.31 -21.32 37.79
C PRO A 384 -8.55 -20.41 38.98
N ALA A 385 -9.65 -19.64 38.88
CA ALA A 385 -9.88 -18.45 39.68
C ALA A 385 -9.46 -18.69 41.12
N THR A 386 -8.80 -17.72 41.74
CA THR A 386 -8.37 -17.76 43.13
C THR A 386 -9.46 -18.28 44.08
N ALA A 387 -10.73 -18.17 43.69
CA ALA A 387 -11.90 -18.81 44.28
C ALA A 387 -11.86 -20.36 44.40
N THR A 388 -11.40 -21.13 43.41
CA THR A 388 -11.28 -22.60 43.52
C THR A 388 -10.16 -22.98 44.48
N LEU A 389 -9.04 -22.26 44.46
CA LEU A 389 -7.95 -22.48 45.41
C LEU A 389 -8.35 -22.06 46.83
N ALA A 390 -9.03 -20.92 46.97
CA ALA A 390 -9.57 -20.44 48.24
C ALA A 390 -10.69 -21.35 48.77
N GLY A 391 -11.53 -21.90 47.89
CA GLY A 391 -12.54 -22.88 48.23
C GLY A 391 -11.93 -24.19 48.70
N ALA A 392 -10.89 -24.70 48.02
CA ALA A 392 -10.14 -25.86 48.46
C ALA A 392 -9.43 -25.61 49.80
N ALA A 393 -8.82 -24.43 49.99
CA ALA A 393 -8.23 -24.03 51.25
C ALA A 393 -9.28 -23.95 52.38
N ALA A 394 -10.44 -23.35 52.12
CA ALA A 394 -11.55 -23.27 53.07
C ALA A 394 -12.07 -24.68 53.46
N LEU A 395 -12.18 -25.60 52.50
CA LEU A 395 -12.56 -27.00 52.78
C LEU A 395 -11.52 -27.72 53.66
N LEU A 396 -10.21 -27.46 53.45
CA LEU A 396 -9.15 -27.99 54.31
C LEU A 396 -9.20 -27.41 55.73
N PHE A 397 -9.46 -26.10 55.87
CA PHE A 397 -9.64 -25.47 57.19
C PHE A 397 -10.88 -26.00 57.92
N LEU A 398 -12.00 -26.22 57.21
CA LEU A 398 -13.21 -26.81 57.78
C LEU A 398 -13.01 -28.28 58.19
N ARG A 399 -12.20 -29.05 57.46
CA ARG A 399 -11.87 -30.44 57.81
C ARG A 399 -10.99 -30.53 59.05
N ARG A 400 -10.05 -29.59 59.25
CA ARG A 400 -9.17 -29.54 60.42
C ARG A 400 -9.91 -29.17 61.71
N ARG A 401 -11.03 -28.44 61.63
CA ARG A 401 -11.84 -28.07 62.80
C ARG A 401 -12.79 -29.19 63.28
N ARG A 402 -13.04 -30.19 62.43
CA ARG A 402 -13.92 -31.34 62.74
C ARG A 402 -13.17 -32.59 63.22
N ARG A 403 -11.84 -32.58 63.17
CA ARG A 403 -10.97 -33.54 63.87
C ARG A 403 -10.44 -32.85 65.12
#